data_AF-A0A9E1U7K9-F1
#
_entry.id   AF-A0A9E1U7K9-F1
#
_cell.length_a   1.000
_cell.length_b   1.000
_cell.length_c   1.000
_cell.angle_alpha   90.00
_cell.angle_beta   90.00
_cell.angle_gamma   90.00
#
_symmetry.space_group_name_H-M   'P 1'
#
loop_
_entity.id
_entity.type
_entity.pdbx_description
1 polymer ?
#
loop_
_entity_poly.entity_id
_entity_poly.type
_entity_poly.pdbx_seq_one_letter_code
_entity_poly.pdbx_strand_id
1 'polypeptide(L)'
;MTSEKLELTGSVFNDRSGAIVEIWGIPSQLQEFLSLLPITLPIIAQITSLNSEALTGSLPTNFLIQESAHQGAALQVLPDLATCPACLEKSTQASFACHRYPLTNCTHCGPRYSIIEALPYDRANTSMHSFPLCDVCLAEFTNPNDRCFTYSQSPVIAVDPKLI
;
A
#
# COMPACT_ATOMS: atom_id res chain seq x y z
N MET A 1 -4.05 -4.23 9.87
CA MET A 1 -3.15 -4.94 10.81
C MET A 1 -3.00 -4.25 12.17
N THR A 2 -2.49 -3.03 12.32
CA THR A 2 -2.41 -2.38 13.67
C THR A 2 -3.79 -1.93 14.17
N SER A 3 -4.66 -1.42 13.30
CA SER A 3 -6.04 -1.02 13.66
C SER A 3 -6.94 -2.20 14.03
N GLU A 4 -6.93 -3.27 13.24
CA GLU A 4 -7.72 -4.49 13.49
C GLU A 4 -7.34 -5.20 14.79
N LYS A 5 -6.04 -5.24 15.12
CA LYS A 5 -5.55 -5.82 16.38
C LYS A 5 -5.99 -5.06 17.62
N LEU A 6 -6.32 -3.78 17.47
CA LEU A 6 -6.74 -2.89 18.54
C LEU A 6 -8.25 -2.63 18.53
N GLU A 7 -9.01 -3.33 17.68
CA GLU A 7 -10.46 -3.15 17.50
C GLU A 7 -10.85 -1.69 17.20
N LEU A 8 -9.99 -0.98 16.46
CA LEU A 8 -10.23 0.41 16.04
C LEU A 8 -11.13 0.46 14.80
N THR A 9 -11.98 1.48 14.75
CA THR A 9 -12.82 1.81 13.59
C THR A 9 -12.29 3.09 12.93
N GLY A 10 -12.61 3.32 11.66
CA GLY A 10 -12.13 4.52 10.96
C GLY A 10 -11.86 4.32 9.50
N SER A 11 -10.89 5.05 8.97
CA SER A 11 -10.46 4.87 7.58
C SER A 11 -8.99 5.20 7.33
N VAL A 12 -8.51 4.76 6.16
CA VAL A 12 -7.22 5.18 5.61
C VAL A 12 -7.36 5.50 4.13
N PHE A 13 -6.72 6.58 3.69
CA PHE A 13 -6.62 6.96 2.29
C PHE A 13 -5.32 7.71 2.02
N ASN A 14 -4.91 7.79 0.76
CA ASN A 14 -3.80 8.64 0.34
C ASN A 14 -4.33 9.99 -0.12
N ASP A 15 -3.66 11.08 0.24
CA ASP A 15 -3.80 12.38 -0.44
C ASP A 15 -2.46 12.78 -1.09
N ARG A 16 -2.31 14.03 -1.57
CA ARG A 16 -1.01 14.47 -2.11
C ARG A 16 0.05 14.66 -1.04
N SER A 17 -0.35 14.78 0.22
CA SER A 17 0.49 15.00 1.40
C SER A 17 0.92 13.69 2.07
N GLY A 18 0.36 12.54 1.70
CA GLY A 18 0.77 11.23 2.22
C GLY A 18 -0.42 10.35 2.58
N ALA A 19 -0.22 9.44 3.54
CA ALA A 19 -1.27 8.59 4.06
C ALA A 19 -2.00 9.31 5.20
N ILE A 20 -3.32 9.45 5.07
CA ILE A 20 -4.20 9.97 6.10
C ILE A 20 -4.88 8.79 6.77
N VAL A 21 -4.82 8.76 8.10
CA VAL A 21 -5.42 7.70 8.93
C VAL A 21 -6.39 8.35 9.91
N GLU A 22 -7.67 8.06 9.75
CA GLU A 22 -8.73 8.50 10.65
C GLU A 22 -9.09 7.31 11.55
N ILE A 23 -9.01 7.49 12.88
CA ILE A 23 -9.27 6.41 13.84
C ILE A 23 -10.16 6.87 14.99
N TRP A 24 -11.09 5.99 15.36
CA TRP A 24 -11.97 6.10 16.51
C TRP A 24 -11.76 4.92 17.44
N GLY A 25 -11.66 5.23 18.73
CA GLY A 25 -11.46 4.27 19.81
C GLY A 25 -11.42 4.95 21.17
N ILE A 26 -11.35 4.15 22.24
CA ILE A 26 -11.12 4.72 23.57
C ILE A 26 -9.68 5.27 23.69
N PRO A 27 -9.42 6.24 24.59
CA PRO A 27 -8.11 6.90 24.66
C PRO A 27 -6.91 5.95 24.77
N SER A 28 -7.05 4.82 25.47
CA SER A 28 -5.98 3.83 25.59
C SER A 28 -5.67 3.12 24.27
N GLN A 29 -6.69 2.78 23.46
CA GLN A 29 -6.49 2.15 22.14
C GLN A 29 -5.80 3.11 21.18
N LEU A 30 -6.19 4.40 21.20
CA LEU A 30 -5.57 5.42 20.35
C LEU A 30 -4.10 5.64 20.73
N GLN A 31 -3.81 5.69 22.03
CA GLN A 31 -2.44 5.82 22.53
C GLN A 31 -1.59 4.60 22.17
N GLU A 32 -2.15 3.40 22.28
CA GLU A 32 -1.49 2.16 21.89
C GLU A 32 -1.19 2.16 20.38
N PHE A 33 -2.16 2.53 19.53
CA PHE A 33 -1.97 2.64 18.08
C PHE A 33 -0.82 3.59 17.73
N LEU A 34 -0.78 4.78 18.32
CA LEU A 34 0.29 5.76 18.09
C LEU A 34 1.66 5.23 18.55
N SER A 35 1.71 4.41 19.61
CA SER A 35 2.95 3.79 20.07
C SER A 35 3.42 2.63 19.18
N LEU A 36 2.48 1.85 18.63
CA LEU A 36 2.78 0.71 17.77
C LEU A 36 3.07 1.11 16.32
N LEU A 37 2.51 2.21 15.84
CA LEU A 37 2.62 2.62 14.45
C LEU A 37 4.09 2.70 13.97
N PRO A 38 5.02 3.41 14.65
CA PRO A 38 6.40 3.53 14.18
C PRO A 38 7.17 2.21 14.13
N ILE A 39 6.87 1.26 15.02
CA ILE A 39 7.56 -0.03 15.12
C ILE A 39 6.92 -1.13 14.26
N THR A 40 5.73 -0.88 13.72
CA THR A 40 5.00 -1.80 12.83
C THR A 40 5.09 -1.40 11.36
N LEU A 41 5.84 -0.33 11.04
CA LEU A 41 6.03 0.13 9.67
C LEU A 41 6.70 -0.94 8.80
N PRO A 42 6.32 -1.04 7.51
CA PRO A 42 7.10 -1.76 6.52
C PRO A 42 8.55 -1.25 6.48
N ILE A 43 9.50 -2.13 6.12
CA ILE A 43 10.94 -1.81 6.07
C ILE A 43 11.26 -0.59 5.21
N ILE A 44 10.46 -0.36 4.16
CA ILE A 44 10.66 0.74 3.21
C ILE A 44 9.89 2.02 3.60
N ALA A 45 9.08 1.97 4.65
CA ALA A 45 8.27 3.09 5.08
C ALA A 45 9.02 3.90 6.13
N GLN A 46 9.07 5.21 5.93
CA GLN A 46 9.64 6.14 6.88
C GLN A 46 8.63 7.26 7.15
N ILE A 47 8.30 7.46 8.42
CA ILE A 47 7.50 8.61 8.85
C ILE A 47 8.44 9.81 8.93
N THR A 48 8.23 10.79 8.05
CA THR A 48 8.95 12.07 8.07
C THR A 48 8.28 13.09 8.98
N SER A 49 6.96 13.03 9.10
CA SER A 49 6.16 13.81 10.04
C SER A 49 4.92 13.01 10.45
N LEU A 50 4.49 13.19 11.70
CA LEU A 50 3.24 12.66 12.23
C LEU A 50 2.49 13.81 12.89
N ASN A 51 1.35 14.17 12.31
CA ASN A 51 0.44 15.16 12.86
C ASN A 51 -0.85 14.47 13.26
N SER A 52 -1.39 14.80 14.42
CA SER A 52 -2.67 14.30 14.89
C SER A 52 -3.57 15.46 15.27
N GLU A 53 -4.84 15.34 14.93
CA GLU A 53 -5.88 16.27 15.29
C GLU A 53 -7.12 15.52 15.79
N ALA A 54 -7.90 16.17 16.64
CA ALA A 54 -9.14 15.60 17.12
C ALA A 54 -10.18 15.63 15.99
N LEU A 55 -10.71 14.46 15.63
CA LEU A 55 -11.77 14.37 14.64
C LEU A 55 -13.12 14.69 15.26
N THR A 56 -13.98 15.33 14.48
CA THR A 56 -15.40 15.53 14.82
C THR A 56 -16.25 14.69 13.86
N GLY A 57 -17.28 14.02 14.37
CA GLY A 57 -18.14 13.19 13.54
C GLY A 57 -18.65 11.92 14.22
N SER A 58 -19.47 11.17 13.49
CA SER A 58 -20.01 9.88 13.93
C SER A 58 -18.97 8.77 13.84
N LEU A 59 -18.94 7.92 14.88
CA LEU A 59 -18.10 6.74 14.91
C LEU A 59 -18.51 5.75 13.80
N PRO A 60 -17.63 5.40 12.85
CA PRO A 60 -17.93 4.40 11.85
C PRO A 60 -17.99 3.01 12.49
N THR A 61 -18.75 2.08 11.90
CA THR A 61 -18.88 0.72 12.44
C THR A 61 -17.67 -0.17 12.15
N ASN A 62 -16.91 0.16 11.10
CA ASN A 62 -15.79 -0.64 10.60
C ASN A 62 -14.59 0.25 10.31
N PHE A 63 -13.43 -0.36 10.09
CA PHE A 63 -12.28 0.29 9.50
C PHE A 63 -12.32 0.11 7.97
N LEU A 64 -12.26 1.21 7.21
CA LEU A 64 -12.42 1.22 5.76
C LEU A 64 -11.17 1.76 5.06
N ILE A 65 -10.89 1.24 3.88
CA ILE A 65 -9.92 1.87 2.98
C ILE A 65 -10.70 2.67 1.97
N GLN A 66 -10.41 3.95 1.89
CA GLN A 66 -11.12 4.89 1.03
C GLN A 66 -10.31 5.19 -0.23
N GLU A 67 -11.01 5.70 -1.24
CA GLU A 67 -10.39 6.21 -2.46
C GLU A 67 -9.43 7.34 -2.13
N SER A 68 -8.35 7.42 -2.91
CA SER A 68 -7.35 8.45 -2.72
C SER A 68 -7.93 9.85 -2.99
N ALA A 69 -7.62 10.82 -2.12
CA ALA A 69 -8.01 12.22 -2.26
C ALA A 69 -6.95 13.02 -3.05
N HIS A 70 -7.35 14.13 -3.66
CA HIS A 70 -6.44 14.98 -4.46
C HIS A 70 -6.05 16.30 -3.76
N GLN A 71 -6.21 16.36 -2.44
CA GLN A 71 -5.91 17.54 -1.61
C GLN A 71 -4.42 17.58 -1.23
N GLY A 72 -3.93 18.75 -0.80
CA GLY A 72 -2.57 18.93 -0.31
C GLY A 72 -1.51 19.25 -1.38
N ALA A 73 -0.26 19.43 -0.92
CA ALA A 73 0.91 19.66 -1.75
C ALA A 73 1.73 18.37 -1.89
N ALA A 74 2.29 18.13 -3.08
CA ALA A 74 2.96 16.87 -3.43
C ALA A 74 4.09 16.49 -2.44
N LEU A 75 3.96 15.30 -1.85
CA LEU A 75 4.96 14.68 -0.97
C LEU A 75 6.08 13.99 -1.77
N GLN A 76 7.13 13.61 -1.04
CA GLN A 76 8.24 12.79 -1.49
C GLN A 76 7.75 11.46 -2.08
N VAL A 77 8.14 11.20 -3.33
CA VAL A 77 7.94 9.91 -3.98
C VAL A 77 9.12 9.01 -3.63
N LEU A 78 8.85 7.75 -3.28
CA LEU A 78 9.90 6.76 -3.03
C LEU A 78 10.75 6.54 -4.28
N PRO A 79 12.09 6.40 -4.15
CA PRO A 79 12.92 5.99 -5.28
C PRO A 79 12.57 4.57 -5.73
N ASP A 80 13.02 4.20 -6.93
CA ASP A 80 12.95 2.82 -7.39
C ASP A 80 13.82 1.91 -6.50
N LEU A 81 13.33 0.71 -6.22
CA LEU A 81 13.97 -0.23 -5.31
C LEU A 81 14.32 -1.54 -6.02
N ALA A 82 15.52 -2.06 -5.76
CA ALA A 82 15.95 -3.36 -6.27
C ALA A 82 15.05 -4.50 -5.76
N THR A 83 14.92 -5.57 -6.54
CA THR A 83 14.12 -6.76 -6.22
C THR A 83 14.51 -7.33 -4.86
N CYS A 84 13.52 -7.47 -3.96
CA CYS A 84 13.75 -8.03 -2.63
C CYS A 84 13.94 -9.56 -2.70
N PRO A 85 14.55 -10.20 -1.67
CA PRO A 85 14.78 -11.64 -1.65
C PRO A 85 13.52 -12.49 -1.87
N ALA A 86 12.37 -12.07 -1.34
CA ALA A 86 11.10 -12.80 -1.51
C ALA A 86 10.59 -12.75 -2.98
N CYS A 87 10.74 -11.62 -3.66
CA CYS A 87 10.39 -11.53 -5.08
C CYS A 87 11.40 -12.29 -5.95
N LEU A 88 12.68 -12.28 -5.58
CA LEU A 88 13.70 -13.08 -6.24
C LEU A 88 13.38 -14.57 -6.15
N GLU A 89 13.01 -15.07 -4.97
CA GLU A 89 12.56 -16.45 -4.75
C GLU A 89 11.34 -16.79 -5.62
N LYS A 90 10.29 -15.95 -5.57
CA LYS A 90 9.09 -16.08 -6.41
C LYS A 90 9.44 -16.19 -7.90
N SER A 91 10.39 -15.39 -8.38
CA SER A 91 10.81 -15.39 -9.78
C SER A 91 11.73 -16.55 -10.18
N THR A 92 12.35 -17.25 -9.22
CA THR A 92 13.38 -18.28 -9.51
C THR A 92 12.92 -19.71 -9.25
N GLN A 93 11.89 -19.93 -8.43
CA GLN A 93 11.36 -21.27 -8.19
C GLN A 93 10.20 -21.62 -9.13
N ALA A 94 10.27 -22.81 -9.74
CA ALA A 94 9.27 -23.31 -10.69
C ALA A 94 7.88 -23.58 -10.08
N SER A 95 7.76 -23.63 -8.76
CA SER A 95 6.51 -23.81 -8.03
C SER A 95 5.62 -22.57 -8.03
N PHE A 96 6.18 -21.38 -8.24
CA PHE A 96 5.41 -20.14 -8.27
C PHE A 96 4.93 -19.83 -9.69
N ALA A 97 3.72 -19.28 -9.80
CA ALA A 97 3.14 -18.85 -11.07
C ALA A 97 3.99 -17.79 -11.80
N CYS A 98 4.78 -17.01 -11.05
CA CYS A 98 5.69 -15.98 -11.56
C CYS A 98 7.12 -16.49 -11.81
N HIS A 99 7.35 -17.81 -11.91
CA HIS A 99 8.64 -18.34 -12.30
C HIS A 99 9.13 -17.74 -13.63
N ARG A 100 10.33 -17.16 -13.61
CA ARG A 100 10.98 -16.43 -14.72
C ARG A 100 10.23 -15.19 -15.18
N TYR A 101 9.34 -14.64 -14.36
CA TYR A 101 8.66 -13.39 -14.66
C TYR A 101 9.54 -12.17 -14.33
N PRO A 102 9.98 -11.37 -15.33
CA PRO A 102 11.00 -10.35 -15.14
C PRO A 102 10.51 -9.10 -14.38
N LEU A 103 9.19 -8.90 -14.29
CA LEU A 103 8.61 -7.72 -13.64
C LEU A 103 8.11 -8.00 -12.23
N THR A 104 8.44 -9.16 -11.65
CA THR A 104 8.01 -9.56 -10.30
C THR A 104 8.41 -8.50 -9.26
N ASN A 105 7.41 -7.90 -8.60
CA ASN A 105 7.63 -6.99 -7.49
C ASN A 105 6.53 -7.13 -6.42
N CYS A 106 6.75 -6.48 -5.27
CA CYS A 106 5.77 -6.40 -4.19
C CYS A 106 5.78 -4.99 -3.60
N THR A 107 5.03 -4.77 -2.51
CA THR A 107 5.02 -3.49 -1.81
C THR A 107 6.39 -3.05 -1.30
N HIS A 108 7.36 -3.97 -1.12
CA HIS A 108 8.70 -3.68 -0.61
C HIS A 108 9.79 -3.45 -1.67
N CYS A 109 9.51 -3.61 -2.97
CA CYS A 109 10.51 -3.44 -4.02
C CYS A 109 9.91 -3.05 -5.37
N GLY A 110 10.77 -2.86 -6.39
CA GLY A 110 10.36 -2.57 -7.75
C GLY A 110 10.28 -1.08 -8.05
N PRO A 111 9.78 -0.73 -9.25
CA PRO A 111 9.69 0.66 -9.68
C PRO A 111 8.66 1.42 -8.83
N ARG A 112 8.98 2.69 -8.58
CA ARG A 112 8.16 3.68 -7.86
C ARG A 112 8.21 4.98 -8.66
N TYR A 113 9.24 5.80 -8.43
CA TYR A 113 9.43 7.07 -9.12
C TYR A 113 9.42 6.94 -10.65
N SER A 114 10.04 5.90 -11.20
CA SER A 114 10.12 5.71 -12.65
C SER A 114 8.79 5.45 -13.36
N ILE A 115 7.73 5.08 -12.62
CA ILE A 115 6.43 4.70 -13.20
C ILE A 115 5.28 5.61 -12.76
N ILE A 116 5.53 6.59 -11.88
CA ILE A 116 4.50 7.52 -11.43
C ILE A 116 4.20 8.57 -12.49
N GLU A 117 2.93 8.81 -12.76
CA GLU A 117 2.46 9.84 -13.70
C GLU A 117 1.77 10.99 -12.97
N ALA A 118 1.10 10.71 -11.84
CA ALA A 118 0.49 11.72 -10.98
C ALA A 118 0.41 11.28 -9.52
N LEU A 119 0.14 12.23 -8.62
CA LEU A 119 -0.20 11.98 -7.21
C LEU A 119 -1.70 12.22 -6.96
N PRO A 120 -2.34 11.46 -6.05
CA PRO A 120 -1.78 10.50 -5.09
C PRO A 120 -1.27 9.19 -5.74
N TYR A 121 -0.35 8.51 -5.08
CA TYR A 121 0.25 7.26 -5.58
C TYR A 121 -0.79 6.14 -5.61
N ASP A 122 -1.20 5.80 -6.82
CA ASP A 122 -2.28 4.88 -7.13
C ASP A 122 -2.04 4.30 -8.54
N ARG A 123 -2.47 3.07 -8.87
CA ARG A 123 -2.17 2.42 -10.17
C ARG A 123 -2.74 3.22 -11.30
N ALA A 124 -3.92 3.80 -11.10
CA ALA A 124 -4.57 4.69 -12.05
C ALA A 124 -3.69 5.90 -12.42
N ASN A 125 -2.76 6.29 -11.54
CA ASN A 125 -1.84 7.41 -11.70
C ASN A 125 -0.40 6.95 -11.98
N THR A 126 -0.21 5.75 -12.51
CA THR A 126 1.09 5.19 -12.91
C THR A 126 0.98 4.59 -14.31
N SER A 127 2.11 4.40 -15.00
CA SER A 127 2.14 3.72 -16.30
C SER A 127 1.55 2.29 -16.27
N MET A 128 1.39 1.71 -15.09
CA MET A 128 0.73 0.42 -14.88
C MET A 128 -0.79 0.45 -15.08
N HIS A 129 -1.40 1.63 -15.21
CA HIS A 129 -2.84 1.79 -15.47
C HIS A 129 -3.26 1.11 -16.79
N SER A 130 -2.35 1.00 -17.76
CA SER A 130 -2.60 0.39 -19.08
C SER A 130 -2.61 -1.15 -19.07
N PHE A 131 -2.30 -1.78 -17.93
CA PHE A 131 -2.22 -3.22 -17.79
C PHE A 131 -3.22 -3.71 -16.73
N PRO A 132 -4.47 -4.07 -17.08
CA PRO A 132 -5.44 -4.53 -16.10
C PRO A 132 -4.96 -5.81 -15.39
N LEU A 133 -5.26 -5.93 -14.10
CA LEU A 133 -4.94 -7.13 -13.31
C LEU A 133 -5.79 -8.30 -13.81
N CYS A 134 -5.19 -9.48 -13.98
CA CYS A 134 -5.95 -10.72 -14.14
C CYS A 134 -6.50 -11.18 -12.79
N ASP A 135 -7.40 -12.16 -12.79
CA ASP A 135 -8.09 -12.64 -11.57
C ASP A 135 -7.12 -13.11 -10.47
N VAL A 136 -6.03 -13.79 -10.86
CA VAL A 136 -4.99 -14.25 -9.91
C VAL A 136 -4.32 -13.07 -9.24
N CYS A 137 -3.93 -12.07 -10.04
CA CYS A 137 -3.22 -10.90 -9.54
C CYS A 137 -4.15 -10.03 -8.69
N LEU A 138 -5.43 -9.90 -9.07
CA LEU A 138 -6.44 -9.20 -8.30
C LEU A 138 -6.67 -9.88 -6.94
N ALA A 139 -6.66 -11.21 -6.89
CA ALA A 139 -6.78 -11.95 -5.64
C ALA A 139 -5.59 -11.70 -4.70
N GLU A 140 -4.36 -11.70 -5.21
CA GLU A 140 -3.17 -11.33 -4.42
C GLU A 140 -3.19 -9.86 -3.99
N PHE A 141 -3.65 -8.98 -4.88
CA PHE A 141 -3.72 -7.53 -4.67
C PHE A 141 -4.67 -7.13 -3.53
N THR A 142 -5.76 -7.88 -3.37
CA THR A 142 -6.85 -7.58 -2.43
C THR A 142 -6.82 -8.42 -1.16
N ASN A 143 -5.89 -9.37 -1.03
CA ASN A 143 -5.77 -10.24 0.15
C ASN A 143 -4.85 -9.64 1.22
N PRO A 144 -5.34 -9.27 2.43
CA PRO A 144 -4.53 -8.64 3.47
C PRO A 144 -3.32 -9.43 3.97
N ASN A 145 -3.29 -10.73 3.71
CA ASN A 145 -2.20 -11.62 4.10
C ASN A 145 -1.17 -11.83 2.98
N ASP A 146 -1.40 -11.29 1.78
CA ASP A 146 -0.43 -11.35 0.70
C ASP A 146 0.60 -10.20 0.82
N ARG A 147 1.80 -10.40 0.28
CA ARG A 147 2.87 -9.39 0.24
C ARG A 147 2.66 -8.38 -0.89
N CYS A 148 1.94 -8.77 -1.93
CA CYS A 148 1.48 -7.92 -3.01
C CYS A 148 0.34 -7.01 -2.56
N PHE A 149 -0.30 -7.34 -1.44
CA PHE A 149 -1.44 -6.61 -0.95
C PHE A 149 -1.20 -5.12 -0.82
N THR A 150 -2.11 -4.35 -1.39
CA THR A 150 -2.14 -2.91 -1.23
C THR A 150 -3.58 -2.44 -1.12
N TYR A 151 -3.74 -1.42 -0.29
CA TYR A 151 -5.02 -0.83 0.05
C TYR A 151 -5.41 0.30 -0.92
N SER A 152 -4.43 1.11 -1.36
CA SER A 152 -4.57 1.96 -2.56
C SER A 152 -4.23 1.12 -3.79
N GLN A 153 -4.64 1.49 -5.00
CA GLN A 153 -4.24 0.68 -6.14
C GLN A 153 -2.74 0.82 -6.46
N SER A 154 -1.80 1.00 -5.53
CA SER A 154 -0.36 1.00 -5.81
C SER A 154 0.09 -0.16 -6.73
N PRO A 155 1.04 0.04 -7.64
CA PRO A 155 1.42 -0.95 -8.64
C PRO A 155 2.01 -2.22 -7.98
N VAL A 156 1.24 -3.30 -8.07
CA VAL A 156 1.77 -4.65 -8.16
C VAL A 156 1.84 -4.98 -9.64
N ILE A 157 3.04 -5.28 -10.12
CA ILE A 157 3.20 -5.79 -11.47
C ILE A 157 3.16 -7.30 -11.40
N ALA A 158 2.00 -7.84 -11.72
CA ALA A 158 1.87 -9.18 -12.26
C ALA A 158 0.94 -9.05 -13.47
N VAL A 159 1.57 -8.91 -14.62
CA VAL A 159 0.90 -9.04 -15.91
C VAL A 159 1.15 -10.50 -16.33
N ASP A 160 0.22 -11.11 -17.05
CA ASP A 160 0.56 -12.19 -17.99
C ASP A 160 0.89 -11.55 -19.34
N PRO A 161 2.13 -11.14 -19.61
CA PRO A 161 2.57 -11.04 -20.96
C PRO A 161 3.00 -12.47 -21.33
N LYS A 162 2.34 -13.04 -22.33
CA LYS A 162 3.14 -13.72 -23.34
C LYS A 162 4.20 -12.72 -23.81
N LEU A 163 5.34 -12.70 -23.12
CA LEU A 163 6.56 -12.07 -23.57
C LEU A 163 6.88 -12.79 -24.87
N ILE A 164 6.74 -12.06 -25.97
CA ILE A 164 7.30 -12.47 -27.26
C ILE A 164 8.83 -12.48 -27.10
#